data_AF-A0A9P3UN78-F1
#
_entry.id   AF-A0A9P3UN78-F1
#
_cell.length_a   1.000
_cell.length_b   1.000
_cell.length_c   1.000
_cell.angle_alpha   90.00
_cell.angle_beta   90.00
_cell.angle_gamma   90.00
#
_symmetry.space_group_name_H-M   'P 1'
#
loop_
_entity.id
_entity.type
_entity.pdbx_description
1 polymer ?
#
loop_
_entity_poly.entity_id
_entity_poly.type
_entity_poly.pdbx_seq_one_letter_code
_entity_poly.pdbx_strand_id
1 'polypeptide(L)'
;MIQFMTGEGYSEDDLKPAFILLSGCETDLAKRAKASQSSDAEEHYQKSQAWLQKVYGKFEQEIIPKGKTSETLSIPWHRRAQYSPGSRAHDGILLSPEYSAEESAREIRLERRLQALLDERKEQAVILAETRAAKRKLEEGFMFECDRRRRLLREYDGLQKELATARKMEDYALSQVKREVETRRKAEEIARAERSMRLEIQALFEQTAAPPFTEIANTMRMDDGPPAATFKATNAS
;
A
#
# COMPACT_ATOMS: atom_id res chain seq x y z
N MET A 1 14.66 3.40 16.95
CA MET A 1 14.62 2.02 17.48
C MET A 1 15.94 1.61 18.11
N ILE A 2 17.04 1.46 17.35
CA ILE A 2 18.36 1.09 17.92
C ILE A 2 18.76 2.00 19.08
N GLN A 3 18.72 3.33 18.88
CA GLN A 3 19.05 4.31 19.92
C GLN A 3 18.26 4.13 21.22
N PHE A 4 16.99 3.73 21.11
CA PHE A 4 16.14 3.47 22.27
C PHE A 4 16.60 2.21 23.01
N MET A 5 16.84 1.11 22.30
CA MET A 5 17.35 -0.13 22.90
C MET A 5 18.75 0.06 23.51
N THR A 6 19.61 0.84 22.88
CA THR A 6 20.92 1.17 23.47
C THR A 6 20.78 2.02 24.74
N GLY A 7 19.79 2.92 24.79
CA GLY A 7 19.47 3.71 25.99
C GLY A 7 18.99 2.86 27.17
N GLU A 8 18.32 1.73 26.89
CA GLU A 8 17.88 0.75 27.89
C GLU A 8 18.97 -0.27 28.28
N GLY A 9 20.19 -0.12 27.77
CA GLY A 9 21.33 -0.95 28.15
C GLY A 9 21.44 -2.32 27.45
N TYR A 10 20.74 -2.52 26.33
CA TYR A 10 20.91 -3.74 25.53
C TYR A 10 22.32 -3.81 24.92
N SER A 11 22.94 -5.00 25.00
CA SER A 11 24.24 -5.25 24.39
C SER A 11 24.14 -5.26 22.86
N GLU A 12 25.23 -4.96 22.15
CA GLU A 12 25.20 -4.91 20.68
C GLU A 12 24.86 -6.28 20.05
N ASP A 13 25.20 -7.38 20.73
CA ASP A 13 24.82 -8.73 20.32
C ASP A 13 23.31 -8.98 20.36
N ASP A 14 22.62 -8.39 21.34
CA ASP A 14 21.15 -8.47 21.47
C ASP A 14 20.42 -7.61 20.44
N LEU A 15 21.12 -6.67 19.80
CA LEU A 15 20.58 -5.81 18.74
C LEU A 15 20.56 -6.48 17.36
N LYS A 16 21.10 -7.70 17.21
CA LYS A 16 21.12 -8.42 15.93
C LYS A 16 19.74 -8.53 15.25
N PRO A 17 18.65 -8.91 15.95
CA PRO A 17 17.32 -8.94 15.33
C PRO A 17 16.85 -7.57 14.82
N ALA A 18 17.18 -6.50 15.54
CA ALA A 18 16.85 -5.13 15.16
C ALA A 18 17.62 -4.68 13.90
N PHE A 19 18.90 -5.03 13.78
CA PHE A 19 19.69 -4.77 12.57
C PHE A 19 19.17 -5.54 11.36
N ILE A 20 18.78 -6.82 11.53
CA ILE A 20 18.16 -7.61 10.44
C ILE A 20 16.87 -6.94 9.98
N LEU A 21 15.99 -6.56 10.91
CA LEU A 21 14.73 -5.88 10.59
C LEU A 21 14.97 -4.58 9.80
N LEU A 22 15.90 -3.73 10.27
CA LEU A 22 16.23 -2.47 9.60
C LEU A 22 16.84 -2.67 8.21
N SER A 23 17.67 -3.70 8.03
CA SER A 23 18.19 -4.05 6.70
C SER A 23 17.07 -4.39 5.71
N GLY A 24 16.05 -5.11 6.17
CA GLY A 24 14.85 -5.40 5.38
C GLY A 24 14.09 -4.14 5.00
N CYS A 25 13.86 -3.24 5.97
CA CYS A 25 13.19 -1.96 5.73
C CYS A 25 13.95 -1.09 4.71
N GLU A 26 15.26 -0.93 4.86
CA GLU A 26 16.11 -0.16 3.94
C GLU A 26 16.10 -0.78 2.53
N THR A 27 16.12 -2.12 2.42
CA THR A 27 16.02 -2.80 1.12
C THR A 27 14.70 -2.54 0.42
N ASP A 28 13.59 -2.51 1.17
CA ASP A 28 12.27 -2.21 0.61
C ASP A 28 12.11 -0.74 0.23
N LEU A 29 12.71 0.19 0.98
CA LEU A 29 12.82 1.60 0.59
C LEU A 29 13.64 1.76 -0.69
N ALA A 30 14.77 1.06 -0.80
CA ALA A 30 15.61 1.07 -2.00
C ALA A 30 14.83 0.59 -3.24
N LYS A 31 14.01 -0.47 -3.10
CA LYS A 31 13.14 -0.96 -4.19
C LYS A 31 12.10 0.07 -4.62
N ARG A 32 11.48 0.76 -3.65
CA ARG A 32 10.49 1.82 -3.93
C ARG A 32 11.15 3.03 -4.60
N ALA A 33 12.29 3.49 -4.08
CA ALA A 33 13.08 4.56 -4.65
C ALA A 33 13.52 4.25 -6.09
N LYS A 34 13.91 2.99 -6.36
CA LYS A 34 14.25 2.52 -7.70
C LYS A 34 13.05 2.56 -8.65
N ALA A 35 11.86 2.19 -8.17
CA ALA A 35 10.63 2.27 -8.97
C ALA A 35 10.24 3.72 -9.31
N SER A 36 10.55 4.67 -8.41
CA SER A 36 10.36 6.11 -8.65
C SER A 36 11.56 6.80 -9.33
N GLN A 37 12.59 6.05 -9.74
CA GLN A 37 13.83 6.57 -10.32
C GLN A 37 14.56 7.62 -9.45
N SER A 38 14.44 7.53 -8.12
CA SER A 38 15.21 8.38 -7.20
C SER A 38 16.66 7.90 -7.08
N SER A 39 17.61 8.83 -6.99
CA SER A 39 19.01 8.58 -6.68
C SER A 39 19.22 7.95 -5.31
N ASP A 40 18.26 8.10 -4.39
CA ASP A 40 18.36 7.63 -3.00
C ASP A 40 18.38 6.10 -2.89
N ALA A 41 18.01 5.39 -3.96
CA ALA A 41 17.99 3.93 -3.98
C ALA A 41 19.35 3.34 -3.61
N GLU A 42 20.45 3.95 -4.06
CA GLU A 42 21.80 3.46 -3.77
C GLU A 42 22.17 3.66 -2.29
N GLU A 43 21.82 4.81 -1.70
CA GLU A 43 22.05 5.07 -0.28
C GLU A 43 21.34 4.06 0.63
N HIS A 44 20.09 3.72 0.29
CA HIS A 44 19.32 2.73 1.03
C HIS A 44 19.92 1.33 0.92
N TYR A 45 20.43 0.93 -0.26
CA TYR A 45 21.15 -0.33 -0.40
C TYR A 45 22.44 -0.36 0.44
N GLN A 46 23.21 0.74 0.45
CA GLN A 46 24.42 0.84 1.27
C GLN A 46 24.11 0.75 2.77
N LYS A 47 23.05 1.44 3.24
CA LYS A 47 22.58 1.34 4.64
C LYS A 47 22.15 -0.09 5.00
N SER A 48 21.37 -0.73 4.12
CA SER A 48 20.97 -2.14 4.30
C SER A 48 22.18 -3.06 4.44
N GLN A 49 23.17 -2.92 3.56
CA GLN A 49 24.41 -3.68 3.61
C GLN A 49 25.19 -3.42 4.90
N ALA A 50 25.29 -2.16 5.34
CA ALA A 50 25.96 -1.81 6.59
C ALA A 50 25.29 -2.48 7.80
N TRP A 51 23.96 -2.55 7.85
CA TRP A 51 23.25 -3.26 8.91
C TRP A 51 23.51 -4.76 8.90
N LEU A 52 23.53 -5.39 7.72
CA LEU A 52 23.87 -6.82 7.60
C LEU A 52 25.30 -7.10 8.03
N GLN A 53 26.25 -6.21 7.71
CA GLN A 53 27.63 -6.35 8.15
C GLN A 53 27.79 -6.28 9.67
N LYS A 54 26.91 -5.58 10.39
CA LYS A 54 26.92 -5.62 11.88
C LYS A 54 26.51 -6.97 12.44
N VAL A 55 25.64 -7.70 11.74
CA VAL A 55 25.11 -8.99 12.21
C VAL A 55 26.04 -10.14 11.85
N TYR A 56 26.49 -10.17 10.60
CA TYR A 56 27.26 -11.27 10.03
C TYR A 56 28.77 -11.01 9.97
N GLY A 57 29.20 -9.83 10.42
CA GLY A 57 30.57 -9.36 10.25
C GLY A 57 30.79 -8.74 8.86
N LYS A 58 31.98 -8.17 8.67
CA LYS A 58 32.40 -7.70 7.35
C LYS A 58 32.56 -8.93 6.46
N PHE A 59 31.72 -9.03 5.44
CA PHE A 59 32.04 -9.84 4.28
C PHE A 59 33.22 -9.15 3.62
N GLU A 60 34.44 -9.52 4.02
CA GLU A 60 35.57 -9.35 3.12
C GLU A 60 35.16 -10.10 1.87
N GLN A 61 34.78 -9.34 0.84
CA GLN A 61 34.86 -9.85 -0.51
C GLN A 61 36.35 -10.10 -0.69
N GLU A 62 36.81 -11.28 -0.28
CA GLU A 62 37.95 -11.89 -0.90
C GLU A 62 37.64 -11.76 -2.38
N ILE A 63 38.36 -10.86 -3.04
CA ILE A 63 38.26 -10.64 -4.47
C ILE A 63 38.74 -11.96 -5.05
N ILE A 64 37.83 -12.94 -5.16
CA ILE A 64 38.13 -14.21 -5.80
C ILE A 64 38.54 -13.77 -7.21
N PRO A 65 39.81 -13.93 -7.59
CA PRO A 65 40.27 -13.50 -8.89
C PRO A 65 39.37 -14.17 -9.92
N LYS A 66 38.67 -13.36 -10.72
CA LYS A 66 37.73 -13.78 -11.76
C LYS A 66 38.46 -14.75 -12.71
N GLY A 67 38.43 -16.04 -12.41
CA GLY A 67 39.25 -16.99 -13.16
C GLY A 67 39.23 -18.45 -12.74
N LYS A 68 38.58 -18.86 -11.65
CA LYS A 68 38.47 -20.28 -11.31
C LYS A 68 37.03 -20.70 -11.11
N THR A 69 36.59 -21.50 -12.06
CA THR A 69 35.32 -22.22 -12.15
C THR A 69 35.00 -22.95 -10.85
N SER A 70 33.79 -22.69 -10.34
CA SER A 70 33.01 -23.45 -9.37
C SER A 70 33.48 -24.89 -9.14
N GLU A 71 34.33 -25.12 -8.14
CA GLU A 71 34.36 -26.39 -7.43
C GLU A 71 33.18 -26.40 -6.47
N THR A 72 32.13 -27.09 -6.91
CA THR A 72 30.99 -27.53 -6.10
C THR A 72 31.49 -28.13 -4.79
N LEU A 73 31.32 -27.39 -3.70
CA LEU A 73 31.45 -27.89 -2.34
C LEU A 73 30.31 -28.88 -2.07
N SER A 74 30.53 -30.12 -2.47
CA SER A 74 29.76 -31.28 -2.03
C SER A 74 29.97 -31.46 -0.53
N ILE A 75 29.03 -30.92 0.25
CA ILE A 75 28.89 -31.22 1.68
C ILE A 75 28.81 -32.75 1.82
N PRO A 76 29.73 -33.41 2.55
CA PRO A 76 29.73 -34.86 2.69
C PRO A 76 28.58 -35.28 3.63
N TRP A 77 27.40 -35.54 3.07
CA TRP A 77 26.31 -36.16 3.80
C TRP A 77 26.70 -37.59 4.15
N HIS A 78 26.87 -37.84 5.45
CA HIS A 78 26.83 -39.14 6.11
C HIS A 78 27.83 -40.19 5.63
N ARG A 79 29.00 -40.18 6.25
CA ARG A 79 29.81 -41.38 6.48
C ARG A 79 28.99 -42.36 7.34
N ARG A 80 28.18 -43.18 6.68
CA ARG A 80 27.47 -44.33 7.28
C ARG A 80 28.55 -45.26 7.84
N ALA A 81 28.68 -45.30 9.16
CA ALA A 81 29.52 -46.27 9.84
C ALA A 81 29.01 -47.67 9.45
N GLN A 82 29.74 -48.34 8.55
CA GLN A 82 29.54 -49.74 8.24
C GLN A 82 30.00 -50.52 9.47
N TYR A 83 29.06 -50.92 10.32
CA TYR A 83 29.32 -51.93 11.33
C TYR A 83 29.54 -53.25 10.60
N SER A 84 30.79 -53.67 10.50
CA SER A 84 31.15 -55.04 10.14
C SER A 84 30.64 -55.97 11.25
N PRO A 85 29.83 -56.99 10.93
CA PRO A 85 29.44 -58.00 11.90
C PRO A 85 30.65 -58.88 12.19
N GLY A 86 31.42 -58.51 13.22
CA GLY A 86 32.48 -59.34 13.76
C GLY A 86 31.87 -60.57 14.43
N SER A 87 31.77 -61.65 13.66
CA SER A 87 31.46 -62.99 14.15
C SER A 87 32.61 -63.45 15.06
N ARG A 88 32.47 -63.25 16.37
CA ARG A 88 33.32 -63.90 17.38
C ARG A 88 32.55 -65.09 17.92
N ALA A 89 32.95 -66.28 17.47
CA ALA A 89 32.67 -67.52 18.15
C ALA A 89 33.22 -67.42 19.58
N HIS A 90 32.32 -67.43 20.57
CA HIS A 90 32.71 -67.60 21.96
C HIS A 90 32.52 -69.07 22.33
N ASP A 91 33.66 -69.69 22.66
CA ASP A 91 33.78 -71.01 23.26
C ASP A 91 32.91 -71.13 24.51
N GLY A 92 32.35 -72.34 24.68
CA GLY A 92 31.45 -72.70 25.75
C GLY A 92 32.07 -72.56 27.13
N ILE A 93 31.68 -71.50 27.83
CA ILE A 93 31.86 -71.38 29.28
C ILE A 93 30.69 -72.13 29.93
N LEU A 94 31.00 -73.26 30.57
CA LEU A 94 30.09 -74.05 31.38
C LEU A 94 29.61 -73.22 32.57
N LEU A 95 28.33 -72.82 32.55
CA LEU A 95 27.67 -72.02 33.59
C LEU A 95 27.32 -72.87 34.81
N SER A 96 27.71 -72.35 35.98
CA SER A 96 27.32 -72.85 37.30
C SER A 96 25.88 -72.43 37.63
N PRO A 97 25.01 -73.29 38.21
CA PRO A 97 23.56 -73.05 38.34
C PRO A 97 23.11 -72.02 39.39
N GLU A 98 24.02 -71.41 40.16
CA GLU A 98 23.66 -70.57 41.33
C GLU A 98 23.37 -69.08 41.01
N TYR A 99 23.46 -68.63 39.75
CA TYR A 99 23.23 -67.22 39.35
C TYR A 99 21.76 -66.84 39.02
N SER A 100 20.82 -67.77 39.12
CA SER A 100 19.49 -67.63 38.47
C SER A 100 18.58 -66.51 39.00
N ALA A 101 18.63 -66.15 40.29
CA ALA A 101 17.66 -65.20 40.88
C ALA A 101 18.03 -63.72 40.64
N GLU A 102 19.31 -63.37 40.77
CA GLU A 102 19.77 -61.99 40.55
C GLU A 102 19.72 -61.59 39.08
N GLU A 103 20.01 -62.54 38.19
CA GLU A 103 19.90 -62.35 36.75
C GLU A 103 18.45 -62.09 36.33
N SER A 104 17.49 -62.85 36.87
CA SER A 104 16.06 -62.59 36.63
C SER A 104 15.61 -61.21 37.12
N ALA A 105 16.05 -60.77 38.32
CA ALA A 105 15.74 -59.44 38.82
C ALA A 105 16.39 -58.31 38.01
N ARG A 106 17.56 -58.56 37.41
CA ARG A 106 18.23 -57.64 36.49
C ARG A 106 17.48 -57.57 35.15
N GLU A 107 17.06 -58.71 34.61
CA GLU A 107 16.30 -58.81 33.38
C GLU A 107 14.99 -58.02 33.47
N ILE A 108 14.19 -58.24 34.53
CA ILE A 108 12.94 -57.48 34.76
C ILE A 108 13.18 -55.97 34.82
N ARG A 109 14.28 -55.51 35.44
CA ARG A 109 14.64 -54.08 35.49
C ARG A 109 15.00 -53.53 34.11
N LEU A 110 15.74 -54.30 33.31
CA LEU A 110 16.11 -53.91 31.95
C LEU A 110 14.89 -53.88 31.04
N GLU A 111 13.99 -54.87 31.13
CA GLU A 111 12.73 -54.89 30.40
C GLU A 111 11.87 -53.67 30.72
N ARG A 112 11.69 -53.33 32.00
CA ARG A 112 10.99 -52.12 32.41
C ARG A 112 11.63 -50.86 31.84
N ARG A 113 12.96 -50.79 31.83
CA ARG A 113 13.69 -49.64 31.27
C ARG A 113 13.52 -49.55 29.75
N LEU A 114 13.60 -50.69 29.04
CA LEU A 114 13.35 -50.75 27.61
C LEU A 114 11.93 -50.32 27.27
N GLN A 115 10.94 -50.79 28.04
CA GLN A 115 9.55 -50.40 27.87
C GLN A 115 9.37 -48.90 28.08
N ALA A 116 9.95 -48.32 29.14
CA ALA A 116 9.90 -46.88 29.38
C ALA A 116 10.52 -46.07 28.23
N LEU A 117 11.65 -46.52 27.68
CA LEU A 117 12.28 -45.86 26.53
C LEU A 117 11.46 -46.01 25.24
N LEU A 118 10.80 -47.15 25.04
CA LEU A 118 9.90 -47.35 23.90
C LEU A 118 8.68 -46.43 23.99
N ASP A 119 8.12 -46.27 25.17
CA ASP A 119 6.96 -45.39 25.40
C ASP A 119 7.35 -43.91 25.25
N GLU A 120 8.52 -43.50 25.77
CA GLU A 120 9.08 -42.17 25.52
C GLU A 120 9.28 -41.91 24.02
N ARG A 121 9.83 -42.88 23.28
CA ARG A 121 10.00 -42.75 21.82
C ARG A 121 8.66 -42.61 21.09
N LYS A 122 7.63 -43.35 21.52
CA LYS A 122 6.27 -43.23 20.95
C LYS A 122 5.70 -41.85 21.22
N GLU A 123 5.83 -41.33 22.44
CA GLU A 123 5.38 -39.99 22.81
C GLU A 123 6.08 -38.91 21.97
N GLN A 124 7.41 -38.98 21.85
CA GLN A 124 8.17 -38.08 20.98
C GLN A 124 7.70 -38.17 19.52
N ALA A 125 7.39 -39.36 19.01
CA ALA A 125 6.87 -39.53 17.66
C ALA A 125 5.49 -38.89 17.47
N VAL A 126 4.61 -38.98 18.47
CA VAL A 126 3.30 -38.30 18.47
C VAL A 126 3.48 -36.79 18.46
N ILE A 127 4.30 -36.23 19.35
CA ILE A 127 4.58 -34.79 19.41
C ILE A 127 5.15 -34.28 18.08
N LEU A 128 6.07 -35.04 17.46
CA LEU A 128 6.61 -34.68 16.14
C LEU A 128 5.55 -34.75 15.03
N ALA A 129 4.61 -35.69 15.09
CA ALA A 129 3.51 -35.75 14.13
C ALA A 129 2.54 -34.57 14.30
N GLU A 130 2.19 -34.23 15.53
CA GLU A 130 1.32 -33.10 15.87
C GLU A 130 1.93 -31.76 15.46
N THR A 131 3.20 -31.52 15.81
CA THR A 131 3.93 -30.31 15.40
C THR A 131 4.01 -30.16 13.88
N ARG A 132 4.26 -31.27 13.15
CA ARG A 132 4.23 -31.26 11.67
C ARG A 132 2.84 -31.00 11.11
N ALA A 133 1.79 -31.47 11.76
CA ALA A 133 0.41 -31.20 11.35
C ALA A 133 0.02 -29.73 11.62
N ALA A 134 0.37 -29.21 12.80
CA ALA A 134 0.17 -27.81 13.14
C ALA A 134 0.92 -26.86 12.19
N LYS A 135 2.18 -27.19 11.86
CA LYS A 135 2.96 -26.45 10.85
C LYS A 135 2.24 -26.40 9.51
N ARG A 136 1.79 -27.55 8.98
CA ARG A 136 1.06 -27.60 7.70
C ARG A 136 -0.21 -26.73 7.72
N LYS A 137 -0.99 -26.77 8.80
CA LYS A 137 -2.17 -25.91 8.96
C LYS A 137 -1.83 -24.41 8.94
N LEU A 138 -0.74 -24.01 9.61
CA LEU A 138 -0.29 -22.61 9.60
C LEU A 138 0.19 -22.18 8.22
N GLU A 139 0.91 -23.04 7.50
CA GLU A 139 1.34 -22.78 6.12
C GLU A 139 0.13 -22.63 5.17
N GLU A 140 -0.88 -23.50 5.28
CA GLU A 140 -2.13 -23.40 4.54
C GLU A 140 -2.88 -22.10 4.85
N GLY A 141 -2.99 -21.73 6.13
CA GLY A 141 -3.61 -20.47 6.56
C GLY A 141 -2.88 -19.24 6.01
N PHE A 142 -1.56 -19.24 6.06
CA PHE A 142 -0.73 -18.17 5.48
C PHE A 142 -0.93 -18.05 3.97
N MET A 143 -0.97 -19.16 3.24
CA MET A 143 -1.23 -19.16 1.80
C MET A 143 -2.62 -18.61 1.47
N PHE A 144 -3.64 -18.99 2.25
CA PHE A 144 -5.00 -18.46 2.12
C PHE A 144 -5.05 -16.94 2.33
N GLU A 145 -4.38 -16.42 3.35
CA GLU A 145 -4.29 -14.98 3.59
C GLU A 145 -3.57 -14.24 2.47
N CYS A 146 -2.46 -14.78 1.97
CA CYS A 146 -1.75 -14.24 0.82
C CYS A 146 -2.65 -14.14 -0.41
N ASP A 147 -3.43 -15.17 -0.71
CA ASP A 147 -4.36 -15.19 -1.83
C ASP A 147 -5.50 -14.20 -1.63
N ARG A 148 -6.07 -14.14 -0.42
CA ARG A 148 -7.09 -13.15 -0.07
C ARG A 148 -6.58 -11.73 -0.25
N ARG A 149 -5.37 -11.42 0.23
CA ARG A 149 -4.75 -10.10 0.07
C ARG A 149 -4.52 -9.76 -1.39
N ARG A 150 -4.06 -10.73 -2.21
CA ARG A 150 -3.91 -10.53 -3.66
C ARG A 150 -5.24 -10.23 -4.36
N ARG A 151 -6.34 -10.86 -3.96
CA ARG A 151 -7.68 -10.56 -4.49
C ARG A 151 -8.12 -9.14 -4.13
N LEU A 152 -8.06 -8.78 -2.85
CA LEU A 152 -8.44 -7.45 -2.36
C LEU A 152 -7.62 -6.33 -3.02
N LEU A 153 -6.32 -6.55 -3.27
CA LEU A 153 -5.50 -5.57 -4.00
C LEU A 153 -5.98 -5.36 -5.45
N ARG A 154 -6.36 -6.43 -6.15
CA ARG A 154 -6.92 -6.30 -7.52
C ARG A 154 -8.25 -5.57 -7.53
N GLU A 155 -9.11 -5.85 -6.54
CA GLU A 155 -10.39 -5.16 -6.36
C GLU A 155 -10.17 -3.67 -6.09
N TYR A 156 -9.24 -3.34 -5.20
CA TYR A 156 -8.85 -1.96 -4.92
C TYR A 156 -8.35 -1.24 -6.17
N ASP A 157 -7.44 -1.87 -6.94
CA ASP A 157 -6.94 -1.30 -8.20
C ASP A 157 -8.06 -1.12 -9.23
N GLY A 158 -9.06 -2.01 -9.24
CA GLY A 158 -10.27 -1.90 -10.06
C GLY A 158 -11.11 -0.68 -9.69
N LEU A 159 -11.47 -0.56 -8.41
CA LEU A 159 -12.23 0.58 -7.88
C LEU A 159 -11.48 1.91 -8.09
N GLN A 160 -10.16 1.92 -7.96
CA GLN A 160 -9.35 3.12 -8.21
C GLN A 160 -9.43 3.57 -9.68
N LYS A 161 -9.43 2.62 -10.63
CA LYS A 161 -9.65 2.92 -12.06
C LYS A 161 -11.05 3.42 -12.33
N GLU A 162 -12.06 2.77 -11.74
CA GLU A 162 -13.47 3.19 -11.87
C GLU A 162 -13.69 4.61 -11.36
N LEU A 163 -13.17 4.93 -10.18
CA LEU A 163 -13.20 6.28 -9.62
C LEU A 163 -12.52 7.29 -10.54
N ALA A 164 -11.36 6.96 -11.10
CA ALA A 164 -10.67 7.82 -12.06
C ALA A 164 -11.48 8.04 -13.34
N THR A 165 -12.18 7.01 -13.85
CA THR A 165 -13.07 7.15 -15.00
C THR A 165 -14.31 7.99 -14.68
N ALA A 166 -14.91 7.81 -13.50
CA ALA A 166 -16.06 8.58 -13.04
C ALA A 166 -15.73 10.08 -12.96
N ARG A 167 -14.56 10.42 -12.39
CA ARG A 167 -14.07 11.82 -12.34
C ARG A 167 -13.89 12.43 -13.73
N LYS A 168 -13.36 11.68 -14.70
CA LYS A 168 -13.24 12.17 -16.09
C LYS A 168 -14.60 12.43 -16.74
N MET A 169 -15.59 11.56 -16.47
CA MET A 169 -16.95 11.74 -16.96
C MET A 169 -17.64 12.95 -16.31
N GLU A 170 -17.42 13.15 -15.01
CA GLU A 170 -17.86 14.34 -14.28
C GLU A 170 -17.26 15.62 -14.87
N ASP A 171 -15.95 15.67 -15.06
CA ASP A 171 -15.25 16.81 -15.68
C ASP A 171 -15.78 17.12 -17.08
N TYR A 172 -16.06 16.08 -17.87
CA TYR A 172 -16.66 16.22 -19.19
C TYR A 172 -18.09 16.81 -19.11
N ALA A 173 -18.93 16.29 -18.23
CA ALA A 173 -20.29 16.79 -18.02
C ALA A 173 -20.29 18.26 -17.57
N LEU A 174 -19.43 18.61 -16.61
CA LEU A 174 -19.27 19.99 -16.15
C LEU A 174 -18.79 20.91 -17.27
N SER A 175 -17.86 20.44 -18.11
CA SER A 175 -17.37 21.19 -19.27
C SER A 175 -18.47 21.41 -20.31
N GLN A 176 -19.31 20.41 -20.55
CA GLN A 176 -20.47 20.52 -21.45
C GLN A 176 -21.47 21.56 -20.93
N VAL A 177 -21.84 21.49 -19.64
CA VAL A 177 -22.75 22.46 -19.02
C VAL A 177 -22.19 23.89 -19.09
N LYS A 178 -20.89 24.08 -18.85
CA LYS A 178 -20.25 25.40 -18.99
C LYS A 178 -20.38 25.95 -20.40
N ARG A 179 -20.12 25.13 -21.43
CA ARG A 179 -20.30 25.55 -22.83
C ARG A 179 -21.75 25.92 -23.14
N GLU A 180 -22.71 25.13 -22.67
CA GLU A 180 -24.15 25.44 -22.86
C GLU A 180 -24.58 26.73 -22.16
N VAL A 181 -24.06 27.00 -20.96
CA VAL A 181 -24.32 28.25 -20.23
C VAL A 181 -23.70 29.44 -20.95
N GLU A 182 -22.46 29.31 -21.44
CA GLU A 182 -21.80 30.36 -22.20
C GLU A 182 -22.51 30.69 -23.52
N THR A 183 -23.00 29.67 -24.25
CA THR A 183 -23.77 29.90 -25.47
C THR A 183 -25.10 30.58 -25.19
N ARG A 184 -25.82 30.17 -24.13
CA ARG A 184 -27.05 30.85 -23.68
C ARG A 184 -26.78 32.30 -23.30
N ARG A 185 -25.74 32.55 -22.51
CA ARG A 185 -25.35 33.91 -22.10
C ARG A 185 -25.05 34.82 -23.29
N LYS A 186 -24.29 34.32 -24.28
CA LYS A 186 -24.01 35.06 -25.53
C LYS A 186 -25.30 35.36 -26.31
N ALA A 187 -26.20 34.39 -26.42
CA ALA A 187 -27.48 34.59 -27.09
C ALA A 187 -28.35 35.64 -26.37
N GLU A 188 -28.38 35.62 -25.03
CA GLU A 188 -29.08 36.63 -24.23
C GLU A 188 -28.46 38.02 -24.37
N GLU A 189 -27.12 38.13 -24.42
CA GLU A 189 -26.41 39.39 -24.64
C GLU A 189 -26.74 39.98 -26.02
N ILE A 190 -26.77 39.15 -27.08
CA ILE A 190 -27.20 39.58 -28.42
C ILE A 190 -28.65 40.04 -28.40
N ALA A 191 -29.56 39.28 -27.77
CA ALA A 191 -30.97 39.65 -27.67
C ALA A 191 -31.21 40.91 -26.82
N ARG A 192 -30.32 41.21 -25.86
CA ARG A 192 -30.33 42.47 -25.09
C ARG A 192 -29.85 43.63 -25.95
N ALA A 193 -28.77 43.46 -26.71
CA ALA A 193 -28.26 44.48 -27.63
C ALA A 193 -29.23 44.79 -28.78
N GLU A 194 -29.92 43.78 -29.32
CA GLU A 194 -30.97 44.00 -30.32
C GLU A 194 -32.14 44.80 -29.73
N ARG A 195 -32.57 44.47 -28.51
CA ARG A 195 -33.62 45.22 -27.82
C ARG A 195 -33.22 46.67 -27.55
N SER A 196 -31.97 46.93 -27.13
CA SER A 196 -31.50 48.31 -26.94
C SER A 196 -31.46 49.09 -28.25
N MET A 197 -30.96 48.48 -29.33
CA MET A 197 -30.94 49.12 -30.67
C MET A 197 -32.36 49.44 -31.17
N ARG A 198 -33.33 48.54 -30.97
CA ARG A 198 -34.73 48.79 -31.32
C ARG A 198 -35.32 49.98 -30.56
N LEU A 199 -35.02 50.10 -29.27
CA LEU A 199 -35.47 51.22 -28.43
C LEU A 199 -34.79 52.53 -28.85
N GLU A 200 -33.51 52.52 -29.17
CA GLU A 200 -32.78 53.70 -29.67
C GLU A 200 -33.36 54.19 -31.00
N ILE A 201 -33.61 53.27 -31.95
CA ILE A 201 -34.26 53.60 -33.24
C ILE A 201 -35.65 54.19 -32.99
N GLN A 202 -36.45 53.58 -32.11
CA GLN A 202 -37.77 54.09 -31.77
C GLN A 202 -37.70 55.50 -31.17
N ALA A 203 -36.75 55.76 -30.26
CA ALA A 203 -36.55 57.09 -29.68
C ALA A 203 -36.15 58.14 -30.73
N LEU A 204 -35.31 57.77 -31.71
CA LEU A 204 -34.97 58.65 -32.83
C LEU A 204 -36.18 58.95 -33.73
N PHE A 205 -37.02 57.95 -33.97
CA PHE A 205 -38.29 58.14 -34.67
C PHE A 205 -39.25 59.03 -33.90
N GLU A 206 -39.37 58.86 -32.58
CA GLU A 206 -40.24 59.72 -31.75
C GLU A 206 -39.72 61.17 -31.71
N GLN A 207 -38.40 61.38 -31.67
CA GLN A 207 -37.80 62.72 -31.76
C GLN A 207 -38.05 63.38 -33.13
N THR A 208 -38.00 62.62 -34.23
CA THR A 208 -38.23 63.15 -35.59
C THR A 208 -39.71 63.26 -35.95
N ALA A 209 -40.56 62.41 -35.38
CA ALA A 209 -42.01 62.43 -35.55
C ALA A 209 -42.72 63.42 -34.63
N ALA A 210 -42.01 64.01 -33.64
CA ALA A 210 -42.47 65.21 -32.97
C ALA A 210 -42.70 66.28 -34.06
N PRO A 211 -43.96 66.67 -34.32
CA PRO A 211 -44.26 67.44 -35.52
C PRO A 211 -43.59 68.82 -35.43
N PRO A 212 -42.92 69.32 -36.49
CA PRO A 212 -42.44 70.70 -36.53
C PRO A 212 -43.59 71.72 -36.43
N PHE A 213 -44.84 71.25 -36.48
CA PHE A 213 -46.04 72.06 -36.33
C PHE A 213 -46.25 72.66 -34.95
N THR A 214 -45.61 72.19 -33.88
CA THR A 214 -45.72 72.89 -32.58
C THR A 214 -44.93 74.20 -32.56
N GLU A 215 -43.84 74.32 -33.33
CA GLU A 215 -43.15 75.60 -33.54
C GLU A 215 -43.95 76.55 -34.46
N ILE A 216 -44.67 76.01 -35.46
CA ILE A 216 -45.57 76.81 -36.31
C ILE A 216 -46.83 77.24 -35.53
N ALA A 217 -47.39 76.39 -34.68
CA ALA A 217 -48.55 76.72 -33.86
C ALA A 217 -48.21 77.69 -32.71
N ASN A 218 -47.00 77.65 -32.16
CA ASN A 218 -46.56 78.61 -31.14
C ASN A 218 -46.15 79.97 -31.73
N THR A 219 -45.68 80.03 -32.98
CA THR A 219 -45.46 81.32 -33.66
C THR A 219 -46.76 82.01 -34.09
N MET A 220 -47.86 81.26 -34.29
CA MET A 220 -49.19 81.83 -34.57
C MET A 220 -50.04 82.16 -33.32
N ARG A 221 -49.55 81.90 -32.10
CA ARG A 221 -50.28 82.19 -30.84
C ARG A 221 -49.77 83.42 -30.07
N MET A 222 -48.97 84.28 -30.70
CA MET A 222 -48.46 85.50 -30.08
C MET A 222 -49.39 86.73 -30.20
N ASP A 223 -50.57 86.60 -30.81
CA ASP A 223 -51.60 87.62 -30.75
C ASP A 223 -52.82 87.12 -29.94
N ASP A 224 -53.22 87.95 -28.98
CA ASP A 224 -54.44 87.94 -28.18
C ASP A 224 -54.50 87.05 -26.92
N GLY A 225 -54.21 87.67 -25.78
CA GLY A 225 -54.97 87.39 -24.55
C GLY A 225 -54.20 87.59 -23.23
N PRO A 226 -54.66 88.47 -22.32
CA PRO A 226 -54.00 88.69 -21.02
C PRO A 226 -54.12 87.47 -20.09
N PRO A 227 -53.16 87.27 -19.17
CA PRO A 227 -53.10 86.09 -18.32
C PRO A 227 -54.24 86.09 -17.28
N ALA A 228 -55.12 85.09 -17.37
CA ALA A 228 -56.09 84.79 -16.32
C ALA A 228 -55.38 84.09 -15.15
N ALA A 229 -55.45 84.71 -13.98
CA ALA A 229 -54.96 84.19 -12.72
C ALA A 229 -55.67 82.86 -12.38
N THR A 230 -54.91 81.78 -12.23
CA THR A 230 -55.42 80.52 -11.70
C THR A 230 -54.85 80.22 -10.32
N PHE A 231 -55.81 80.04 -9.43
CA PHE A 231 -55.76 79.73 -8.02
C PHE A 231 -54.88 78.50 -7.71
N LYS A 232 -54.00 78.65 -6.70
CA LYS A 232 -53.36 77.53 -6.00
C LYS A 232 -54.39 76.85 -5.10
N ALA A 233 -54.70 75.58 -5.36
CA ALA A 233 -55.33 74.69 -4.40
C ALA A 233 -54.28 73.71 -3.87
N THR A 234 -53.90 73.90 -2.62
CA THR A 234 -53.11 72.98 -1.79
C THR A 234 -53.98 71.80 -1.35
N ASN A 235 -53.53 70.57 -1.58
CA ASN A 235 -53.91 69.36 -0.84
C ASN A 235 -52.64 68.47 -0.84
N ALA A 236 -51.90 68.23 0.24
CA ALA A 236 -52.23 67.69 1.56
C ALA A 236 -52.79 66.26 1.49
N SER A 237 -51.89 65.27 1.36
CA SER A 237 -51.75 64.10 2.26
C SER A 237 -50.62 63.19 1.76
#